data_AF-A0A956DD46-F1
#
_entry.id   AF-A0A956DD46-F1
#
_cell.length_a   1.000
_cell.length_b   1.000
_cell.length_c   1.000
_cell.angle_alpha   90.00
_cell.angle_beta   90.00
_cell.angle_gamma   90.00
#
_symmetry.space_group_name_H-M   'P 1'
#
loop_
_entity.id
_entity.type
_entity.pdbx_description
1 polymer ?
#
loop_
_entity_poly.entity_id
_entity_poly.type
_entity_poly.pdbx_seq_one_letter_code
_entity_poly.pdbx_strand_id
1 'polypeptide(L)'
;RNDNVFGDPHEDAVRRDFTINGLFYDVRRGEVIDYVGGMEDILARTVRTIGEPDVRLREDPVRILRAVKFSARCDLGVSPDLYDALVDFRGELARAARPRLLEELLRLLRGGAAHRSVYLAWDLGVLAELLPEVACFLDDDAPGARELWGRLEAIDRRKAGGELPDDAVLLAALLLGPIEEAIDGARDPNAAFDEFMEDLSLRLAVPRRIKDRIRLLVGSQRRLRAGKVGTLARRDFFHDAATLFALGEEARGGAVPSWVQSPAATTAPVEDDEERPRRRRRRRRRRAGGAAE
;
A
#
# COMPACT_ATOMS: atom_id res chain seq x y z
N ARG A 1 19.12 23.74 16.94
CA ARG A 1 17.74 23.20 17.02
C ARG A 1 17.59 22.60 18.41
N ASN A 2 16.92 23.32 19.31
CA ASN A 2 16.69 22.92 20.70
C ASN A 2 15.34 22.22 20.75
N ASP A 3 15.27 20.99 20.25
CA ASP A 3 13.99 20.27 20.10
C ASP A 3 13.48 19.72 21.45
N ASN A 4 14.25 19.88 22.54
CA ASN A 4 13.95 19.39 23.91
C ASN A 4 13.67 20.52 24.92
N VAL A 5 12.99 21.59 24.50
CA VAL A 5 12.54 22.64 25.44
C VAL A 5 11.10 22.35 25.83
N PHE A 6 10.92 22.02 27.11
CA PHE A 6 9.61 21.94 27.76
C PHE A 6 9.02 23.34 27.84
N GLY A 7 7.73 23.47 27.56
CA GLY A 7 7.01 24.74 27.50
C GLY A 7 5.61 24.63 28.06
N ASP A 8 4.90 25.75 28.09
CA ASP A 8 3.48 25.81 28.46
C ASP A 8 2.62 25.03 27.44
N PRO A 9 1.48 24.41 27.84
CA PRO A 9 0.48 23.90 26.91
C PRO A 9 0.25 24.74 25.64
N HIS A 10 0.19 26.06 25.76
CA HIS A 10 0.06 26.96 24.60
C HIS A 10 1.24 26.82 23.62
N GLU A 11 2.48 26.76 24.11
CA GLU A 11 3.68 26.61 23.28
C GLU A 11 3.79 25.21 22.65
N ASP A 12 3.24 24.17 23.29
CA ASP A 12 3.08 22.86 22.65
C ASP A 12 2.03 22.91 21.53
N ALA A 13 0.88 23.56 21.77
CA ALA A 13 -0.19 23.70 20.79
C ALA A 13 0.32 24.29 19.46
N VAL A 14 1.06 25.39 19.54
CA VAL A 14 1.61 26.10 18.35
C VAL A 14 2.62 25.25 17.57
N ARG A 15 3.26 24.25 18.20
CA ARG A 15 4.21 23.35 17.53
C ARG A 15 3.54 22.21 16.78
N ARG A 16 2.25 21.96 16.98
CA ARG A 16 1.51 20.88 16.30
C ARG A 16 1.23 21.19 14.83
N ASP A 17 0.83 20.17 14.10
CA ASP A 17 0.62 20.23 12.65
C ASP A 17 -0.69 20.93 12.29
N PHE A 18 -1.81 20.48 12.86
CA PHE A 18 -3.15 20.96 12.52
C PHE A 18 -3.94 21.41 13.75
N THR A 19 -4.81 22.41 13.56
CA THR A 19 -5.63 23.03 14.62
C THR A 19 -6.46 22.00 15.37
N ILE A 20 -7.08 21.06 14.65
CA ILE A 20 -7.86 19.94 15.20
C ILE A 20 -7.04 19.01 16.12
N ASN A 21 -5.72 18.95 15.95
CA ASN A 21 -4.81 18.18 16.80
C ASN A 21 -4.22 19.02 17.95
N GLY A 22 -4.48 20.33 17.96
CA GLY A 22 -4.01 21.31 18.93
C GLY A 22 -4.88 21.47 20.17
N LEU A 23 -5.94 20.68 20.30
CA LEU A 23 -6.87 20.73 21.44
C LEU A 23 -6.32 19.97 22.65
N PHE A 24 -6.53 20.54 23.83
CA PHE A 24 -6.19 19.94 25.12
C PHE A 24 -7.47 19.66 25.91
N TYR A 25 -7.42 18.69 26.82
CA TYR A 25 -8.54 18.38 27.72
C TYR A 25 -8.09 18.44 29.17
N ASP A 26 -8.72 19.31 29.96
CA ASP A 26 -8.52 19.38 31.40
C ASP A 26 -9.45 18.39 32.08
N VAL A 27 -8.90 17.26 32.55
CA VAL A 27 -9.66 16.21 33.24
C VAL A 27 -10.23 16.65 34.60
N ARG A 28 -9.68 17.69 35.23
CA ARG A 28 -10.15 18.18 36.53
C ARG A 28 -11.33 19.12 36.36
N ARG A 29 -11.29 19.96 35.33
CA ARG A 29 -12.35 20.93 35.01
C ARG A 29 -13.43 20.35 34.09
N GLY A 30 -13.11 19.29 33.35
CA GLY A 30 -14.00 18.70 32.36
C GLY A 30 -14.15 19.57 31.10
N GLU A 31 -13.11 20.34 30.77
CA GLU A 31 -13.16 21.39 29.75
C GLU A 31 -12.15 21.12 28.63
N VAL A 32 -12.52 21.45 27.39
CA VAL A 32 -11.59 21.49 26.26
C VAL A 32 -10.91 22.86 26.24
N ILE A 33 -9.59 22.87 26.16
CA ILE A 33 -8.78 24.07 26.03
C ILE A 33 -8.32 24.17 24.58
N ASP A 34 -8.67 25.27 23.92
CA ASP A 34 -8.33 25.55 22.54
C ASP A 34 -7.49 26.83 22.46
N TYR A 35 -6.23 26.66 22.06
CA TYR A 35 -5.28 27.76 21.88
C TYR A 35 -5.15 28.21 20.42
N VAL A 36 -5.72 27.47 19.48
CA VAL A 36 -5.37 27.56 18.05
C VAL A 36 -6.58 27.61 17.12
N GLY A 37 -7.79 27.66 17.66
CA GLY A 37 -9.05 27.68 16.89
C GLY A 37 -9.47 26.29 16.37
N GLY A 38 -8.97 25.21 16.99
CA GLY A 38 -9.29 23.84 16.58
C GLY A 38 -10.78 23.50 16.67
N MET A 39 -11.51 24.08 17.62
CA MET A 39 -12.96 23.84 17.77
C MET A 39 -13.75 24.43 16.60
N GLU A 40 -13.37 25.62 16.13
CA GLU A 40 -13.99 26.27 14.98
C GLU A 40 -13.76 25.46 13.70
N ASP A 41 -12.53 24.99 13.49
CA ASP A 41 -12.19 24.16 12.32
C ASP A 41 -12.87 22.77 12.36
N ILE A 42 -13.06 22.17 13.54
CA ILE A 42 -13.85 20.94 13.69
C ILE A 42 -15.30 21.18 13.27
N LEU A 43 -15.92 22.28 13.73
CA LEU A 43 -17.29 22.64 13.37
C LEU A 43 -17.41 22.94 11.87
N ALA A 44 -16.39 23.59 11.29
CA ALA A 44 -16.28 23.85 9.87
C ALA A 44 -15.82 22.62 9.04
N ARG A 45 -15.61 21.46 9.67
CA ARG A 45 -15.12 20.21 9.05
C ARG A 45 -13.87 20.41 8.19
N THR A 46 -12.91 21.19 8.67
CA THR A 46 -11.74 21.62 7.89
C THR A 46 -10.44 21.23 8.57
N VAL A 47 -9.48 20.73 7.79
CA VAL A 47 -8.08 20.57 8.19
C VAL A 47 -7.36 21.87 7.86
N ARG A 48 -6.77 22.49 8.89
CA ARG A 48 -5.99 23.73 8.80
C ARG A 48 -4.67 23.57 9.54
N THR A 49 -3.58 24.09 9.00
CA THR A 49 -2.28 24.09 9.68
C THR A 49 -2.25 25.10 10.81
N ILE A 50 -1.48 24.80 11.86
CA ILE A 50 -1.14 25.80 12.87
C ILE A 50 0.06 26.59 12.35
N GLY A 51 -0.17 27.87 12.04
CA GLY A 51 0.77 28.76 11.35
C GLY A 51 0.70 28.62 9.82
N GLU A 52 1.61 29.32 9.14
CA GLU A 52 1.65 29.44 7.67
C GLU A 52 1.93 28.09 6.98
N PRO A 53 1.01 27.56 6.14
CA PRO A 53 1.16 26.27 5.47
C PRO A 53 2.53 26.08 4.79
N ASP A 54 2.95 27.04 3.98
CA ASP A 54 4.21 27.01 3.21
C ASP A 54 5.43 26.75 4.09
N VAL A 55 5.52 27.46 5.21
CA VAL A 55 6.63 27.33 6.16
C VAL A 55 6.58 25.95 6.81
N ARG A 56 5.39 25.55 7.25
CA ARG A 56 5.18 24.31 8.01
C ARG A 56 5.42 23.06 7.15
N LEU A 57 5.07 23.08 5.88
CA LEU A 57 5.31 21.98 4.94
C LEU A 57 6.79 21.88 4.54
N ARG A 58 7.49 23.01 4.37
CA ARG A 58 8.95 22.99 4.11
C ARG A 58 9.76 22.53 5.33
N GLU A 59 9.30 22.84 6.54
CA GLU A 59 9.93 22.39 7.79
C GLU A 59 9.86 20.87 7.97
N ASP A 60 8.68 20.28 7.72
CA ASP A 60 8.44 18.85 7.80
C ASP A 60 7.47 18.40 6.68
N PRO A 61 8.00 18.00 5.51
CA PRO A 61 7.18 17.64 4.34
C PRO A 61 6.24 16.45 4.60
N VAL A 62 6.52 15.63 5.62
CA VAL A 62 5.64 14.53 6.04
C VAL A 62 4.24 15.02 6.46
N ARG A 63 4.10 16.31 6.81
CA ARG A 63 2.79 16.92 7.09
C ARG A 63 1.83 16.90 5.90
N ILE A 64 2.33 16.84 4.67
CA ILE A 64 1.51 16.67 3.47
C ILE A 64 0.70 15.38 3.55
N LEU A 65 1.35 14.26 3.85
CA LEU A 65 0.70 12.96 4.01
C LEU A 65 -0.22 12.91 5.23
N ARG A 66 0.13 13.64 6.30
CA ARG A 66 -0.73 13.76 7.47
C ARG A 66 -2.01 14.55 7.16
N ALA A 67 -1.95 15.61 6.37
CA ALA A 67 -3.11 16.37 5.93
C ALA A 67 -4.06 15.48 5.12
N VAL A 68 -3.53 14.74 4.14
CA VAL A 68 -4.27 13.75 3.35
C VAL A 68 -4.95 12.72 4.26
N LYS A 69 -4.19 12.17 5.22
CA LYS A 69 -4.71 11.18 6.18
C LYS A 69 -5.89 11.71 6.99
N PHE A 70 -5.77 12.90 7.57
CA PHE A 70 -6.82 13.48 8.41
C PHE A 70 -8.04 13.86 7.57
N SER A 71 -7.83 14.47 6.40
CA SER A 71 -8.91 14.79 5.47
C SER A 71 -9.68 13.53 5.05
N ALA A 72 -8.97 12.46 4.69
CA ALA A 72 -9.59 11.20 4.27
C ALA A 72 -10.32 10.50 5.41
N ARG A 73 -9.63 10.26 6.53
CA ARG A 73 -10.15 9.45 7.64
C ARG A 73 -11.28 10.13 8.40
N CYS A 74 -11.21 11.43 8.58
CA CYS A 74 -12.20 12.19 9.34
C CYS A 74 -13.28 12.82 8.45
N ASP A 75 -13.22 12.59 7.13
CA ASP A 75 -14.12 13.19 6.14
C ASP A 75 -14.15 14.73 6.25
N LEU A 76 -12.95 15.32 6.33
CA LEU A 76 -12.76 16.77 6.45
C LEU A 76 -12.29 17.35 5.11
N GLY A 77 -12.70 18.59 4.83
CA GLY A 77 -12.10 19.40 3.79
C GLY A 77 -10.70 19.89 4.19
N VAL A 78 -9.99 20.50 3.24
CA VAL A 78 -8.72 21.17 3.48
C VAL A 78 -8.94 22.67 3.28
N SER A 79 -8.36 23.51 4.15
CA SER A 79 -8.51 24.96 3.98
C SER A 79 -7.83 25.43 2.67
N PRO A 80 -8.34 26.49 1.99
CA PRO A 80 -7.81 26.88 0.67
C PRO A 80 -6.30 27.17 0.66
N ASP A 81 -5.81 27.88 1.67
CA ASP A 81 -4.40 28.17 1.90
C ASP A 81 -3.54 26.90 2.06
N LEU A 82 -4.06 25.90 2.78
CA LEU A 82 -3.38 24.62 2.92
C LEU A 82 -3.45 23.81 1.62
N TYR A 83 -4.56 23.85 0.88
CA TYR A 83 -4.68 23.16 -0.40
C TYR A 83 -3.63 23.65 -1.40
N ASP A 84 -3.53 24.96 -1.59
CA ASP A 84 -2.53 25.57 -2.49
C ASP A 84 -1.11 25.16 -2.08
N ALA A 85 -0.80 25.20 -0.78
CA ALA A 85 0.50 24.78 -0.27
C ALA A 85 0.77 23.28 -0.44
N LEU A 86 -0.24 22.41 -0.30
CA LEU A 86 -0.07 20.97 -0.54
C LEU A 86 0.30 20.71 -2.01
N VAL A 87 -0.34 21.43 -2.94
CA VAL A 87 -0.02 21.34 -4.37
C VAL A 87 1.39 21.87 -4.61
N ASP A 88 1.71 23.09 -4.19
CA ASP A 88 2.99 23.74 -4.51
C ASP A 88 4.20 23.05 -3.88
N PHE A 89 4.05 22.47 -2.67
CA PHE A 89 5.16 21.88 -1.92
C PHE A 89 5.20 20.35 -1.92
N ARG A 90 4.37 19.64 -2.70
CA ARG A 90 4.40 18.16 -2.79
C ARG A 90 5.79 17.59 -3.09
N GLY A 91 6.58 18.25 -3.94
CA GLY A 91 7.95 17.84 -4.29
C GLY A 91 8.94 17.89 -3.12
N GLU A 92 8.64 18.62 -2.04
CA GLU A 92 9.47 18.65 -0.83
C GLU A 92 9.49 17.28 -0.12
N LEU A 93 8.55 16.37 -0.42
CA LEU A 93 8.54 14.99 0.09
C LEU A 93 9.87 14.26 -0.19
N ALA A 94 10.55 14.57 -1.29
CA ALA A 94 11.85 13.98 -1.62
C ALA A 94 12.94 14.27 -0.57
N ARG A 95 12.78 15.32 0.25
CA ARG A 95 13.70 15.69 1.33
C ARG A 95 13.37 15.02 2.66
N ALA A 96 12.18 14.45 2.80
CA ALA A 96 11.79 13.77 4.02
C ALA A 96 12.54 12.44 4.18
N ALA A 97 12.69 11.99 5.42
CA ALA A 97 13.28 10.69 5.68
C ALA A 97 12.39 9.57 5.11
N ARG A 98 12.94 8.80 4.16
CA ARG A 98 12.24 7.72 3.44
C ARG A 98 11.45 6.75 4.33
N PRO A 99 11.98 6.29 5.49
CA PRO A 99 11.20 5.43 6.39
C PRO A 99 9.95 6.12 6.97
N ARG A 100 9.98 7.45 7.15
CA ARG A 100 8.81 8.23 7.62
C ARG A 100 7.75 8.31 6.52
N LEU A 101 8.16 8.43 5.25
CA LEU A 101 7.24 8.41 4.11
C LEU A 101 6.52 7.06 4.00
N LEU A 102 7.26 5.96 4.10
CA LEU A 102 6.66 4.62 4.09
C LEU A 102 5.67 4.42 5.26
N GLU A 103 6.05 4.84 6.46
CA GLU A 103 5.17 4.70 7.63
C GLU A 103 3.89 5.55 7.50
N GLU A 104 3.96 6.77 6.94
CA GLU A 104 2.74 7.53 6.66
C GLU A 104 1.92 6.92 5.52
N LEU A 105 2.53 6.42 4.44
CA LEU A 105 1.83 5.68 3.39
C LEU A 105 1.08 4.47 3.97
N LEU A 106 1.73 3.68 4.82
CA LEU A 106 1.09 2.57 5.51
C LEU A 106 -0.05 3.06 6.42
N ARG A 107 0.09 4.20 7.10
CA ARG A 107 -1.00 4.80 7.90
C ARG A 107 -2.20 5.21 7.04
N LEU A 108 -2.00 5.65 5.80
CA LEU A 108 -3.10 5.91 4.85
C LEU A 108 -3.87 4.61 4.59
N LEU A 109 -3.16 3.52 4.31
CA LEU A 109 -3.77 2.21 3.98
C LEU A 109 -4.42 1.52 5.20
N ARG A 110 -3.82 1.66 6.39
CA ARG A 110 -4.33 1.08 7.66
C ARG A 110 -5.52 1.85 8.24
N GLY A 111 -5.75 3.07 7.74
CA GLY A 111 -6.59 4.09 8.40
C GLY A 111 -8.10 3.86 8.34
N GLY A 112 -8.57 2.86 7.58
CA GLY A 112 -10.01 2.64 7.31
C GLY A 112 -10.62 3.65 6.34
N ALA A 113 -9.77 4.39 5.63
CA ALA A 113 -10.12 5.28 4.54
C ALA A 113 -9.03 5.22 3.45
N ALA A 114 -8.48 4.05 3.18
CA ALA A 114 -7.44 3.77 2.21
C ALA A 114 -7.84 4.25 0.81
N HIS A 115 -9.07 3.96 0.38
CA HIS A 115 -9.57 4.41 -0.93
C HIS A 115 -9.50 5.94 -1.02
N ARG A 116 -10.13 6.63 -0.08
CA ARG A 116 -10.16 8.10 -0.07
C ARG A 116 -8.77 8.71 0.12
N SER A 117 -7.91 8.09 0.92
CA SER A 117 -6.55 8.57 1.16
C SER A 117 -5.70 8.51 -0.10
N VAL A 118 -5.74 7.40 -0.83
CA VAL A 118 -5.01 7.26 -2.10
C VAL A 118 -5.61 8.16 -3.17
N TYR A 119 -6.95 8.28 -3.22
CA TYR A 119 -7.63 9.21 -4.13
C TYR A 119 -7.19 10.66 -3.91
N LEU A 120 -7.21 11.15 -2.67
CA LEU A 120 -6.76 12.51 -2.36
C LEU A 120 -5.27 12.70 -2.64
N ALA A 121 -4.43 11.70 -2.34
CA ALA A 121 -3.02 11.77 -2.68
C ALA A 121 -2.80 11.84 -4.20
N TRP A 122 -3.60 11.13 -4.99
CA TRP A 122 -3.57 11.17 -6.45
C TRP A 122 -4.04 12.53 -6.99
N ASP A 123 -5.20 13.00 -6.54
CA ASP A 123 -5.79 14.29 -6.94
C ASP A 123 -4.88 15.49 -6.64
N LEU A 124 -4.18 15.47 -5.51
CA LEU A 124 -3.20 16.50 -5.13
C LEU A 124 -1.82 16.35 -5.82
N GLY A 125 -1.62 15.31 -6.64
CA GLY A 125 -0.34 14.97 -7.26
C GLY A 125 0.72 14.44 -6.29
N VAL A 126 0.38 14.26 -5.01
CA VAL A 126 1.26 13.73 -3.96
C VAL A 126 1.63 12.27 -4.23
N LEU A 127 0.71 11.49 -4.81
CA LEU A 127 0.96 10.09 -5.16
C LEU A 127 2.05 9.96 -6.22
N ALA A 128 2.14 10.90 -7.17
CA ALA A 128 3.16 10.89 -8.21
C ALA A 128 4.57 11.10 -7.65
N GLU A 129 4.71 11.83 -6.54
CA GLU A 129 6.01 12.02 -5.86
C GLU A 129 6.46 10.75 -5.10
N LEU A 130 5.52 10.00 -4.54
CA LEU A 130 5.81 8.81 -3.73
C LEU A 130 5.87 7.51 -4.54
N LEU A 131 4.94 7.35 -5.46
CA LEU A 131 4.59 6.13 -6.19
C LEU A 131 4.16 6.49 -7.64
N PRO A 132 5.04 7.08 -8.46
CA PRO A 132 4.71 7.44 -9.84
C PRO A 132 4.26 6.24 -10.68
N GLU A 133 4.67 5.02 -10.36
CA GLU A 133 4.18 3.81 -11.04
C GLU A 133 2.68 3.60 -10.78
N VAL A 134 2.22 3.89 -9.56
CA VAL A 134 0.80 3.82 -9.22
C VAL A 134 0.05 5.00 -9.82
N ALA A 135 0.62 6.21 -9.76
CA ALA A 135 -0.01 7.39 -10.35
C ALA A 135 -0.18 7.24 -11.86
N CYS A 136 0.86 6.84 -12.60
CA CYS A 136 0.82 6.59 -14.03
C CYS A 136 -0.22 5.52 -14.38
N PHE A 137 -0.24 4.41 -13.64
CA PHE A 137 -1.23 3.34 -13.85
C PHE A 137 -2.69 3.82 -13.66
N LEU A 138 -2.91 4.79 -12.77
CA LEU A 138 -4.23 5.40 -12.55
C LEU A 138 -4.56 6.46 -13.62
N ASP A 139 -3.60 7.29 -14.01
CA ASP A 139 -3.76 8.35 -15.02
C ASP A 139 -4.06 7.77 -16.41
N ASP A 140 -3.43 6.65 -16.75
CA ASP A 140 -3.60 5.96 -18.04
C ASP A 140 -4.93 5.18 -18.14
N ASP A 141 -5.72 5.13 -17.06
CA ASP A 141 -6.87 4.21 -16.90
C ASP A 141 -6.50 2.78 -17.31
N ALA A 142 -5.30 2.35 -16.91
CA ALA A 142 -4.72 1.09 -17.34
C ALA A 142 -5.62 -0.11 -16.95
N PRO A 143 -5.58 -1.22 -17.69
CA PRO A 143 -6.34 -2.42 -17.35
C PRO A 143 -6.09 -2.86 -15.90
N GLY A 144 -7.09 -2.68 -15.02
CA GLY A 144 -6.99 -2.98 -13.59
C GLY A 144 -6.97 -1.76 -12.66
N ALA A 145 -6.98 -0.53 -13.17
CA ALA A 145 -7.12 0.70 -12.37
C ALA A 145 -8.40 0.68 -11.52
N ARG A 146 -9.54 0.32 -12.12
CA ARG A 146 -10.80 0.10 -11.37
C ARG A 146 -10.67 -0.96 -10.28
N GLU A 147 -9.92 -2.03 -10.54
CA GLU A 147 -9.72 -3.09 -9.55
C GLU A 147 -8.80 -2.61 -8.40
N LEU A 148 -7.86 -1.71 -8.66
CA LEU A 148 -7.05 -1.07 -7.62
C LEU A 148 -7.96 -0.30 -6.67
N TRP A 149 -8.82 0.58 -7.19
CA TRP A 149 -9.79 1.31 -6.38
C TRP A 149 -10.68 0.36 -5.57
N GLY A 150 -11.23 -0.67 -6.21
CA GLY A 150 -12.06 -1.67 -5.52
C GLY A 150 -11.31 -2.46 -4.43
N ARG A 151 -10.00 -2.72 -4.60
CA ARG A 151 -9.17 -3.37 -3.57
C ARG A 151 -8.98 -2.44 -2.36
N LEU A 152 -8.83 -1.13 -2.57
CA LEU A 152 -8.72 -0.16 -1.49
C LEU A 152 -10.03 -0.04 -0.71
N GLU A 153 -11.18 -0.04 -1.40
CA GLU A 153 -12.49 -0.08 -0.72
C GLU A 153 -12.69 -1.39 0.05
N ALA A 154 -12.23 -2.52 -0.48
CA ALA A 154 -12.28 -3.81 0.20
C ALA A 154 -11.42 -3.80 1.49
N ILE A 155 -10.24 -3.17 1.46
CA ILE A 155 -9.43 -2.93 2.66
C ILE A 155 -10.22 -2.13 3.70
N ASP A 156 -10.91 -1.07 3.28
CA ASP A 156 -11.71 -0.22 4.16
C ASP A 156 -12.86 -1.00 4.80
N ARG A 157 -13.59 -1.80 4.01
CA ARG A 157 -14.66 -2.69 4.50
C ARG A 157 -14.15 -3.71 5.52
N ARG A 158 -13.01 -4.35 5.25
CA ARG A 158 -12.42 -5.34 6.16
C ARG A 158 -11.94 -4.70 7.46
N LYS A 159 -11.34 -3.51 7.39
CA LYS A 159 -10.96 -2.73 8.58
C LYS A 159 -12.17 -2.39 9.44
N ALA A 160 -13.29 -1.98 8.82
CA ALA A 160 -14.54 -1.74 9.53
C ALA A 160 -15.11 -3.01 10.19
N GLY A 161 -14.90 -4.18 9.58
CA GLY A 161 -15.20 -5.50 10.13
C GLY A 161 -14.21 -6.01 11.20
N GLY A 162 -13.17 -5.26 11.53
CA GLY A 162 -12.17 -5.62 12.54
C GLY A 162 -10.99 -6.46 12.04
N GLU A 163 -10.92 -6.76 10.73
CA GLU A 163 -9.85 -7.55 10.13
C GLU A 163 -8.99 -6.65 9.23
N LEU A 164 -7.79 -6.28 9.69
CA LEU A 164 -6.85 -5.49 8.89
C LEU A 164 -5.75 -6.41 8.34
N PRO A 165 -5.52 -6.42 7.01
CA PRO A 165 -4.41 -7.18 6.43
C PRO A 165 -3.03 -6.68 6.91
N ASP A 166 -2.02 -7.56 6.82
CA ASP A 166 -0.62 -7.21 7.06
C ASP A 166 -0.12 -6.16 6.05
N ASP A 167 0.89 -5.38 6.43
CA ASP A 167 1.49 -4.34 5.59
C ASP A 167 1.92 -4.83 4.22
N ALA A 168 2.46 -6.04 4.13
CA ALA A 168 2.86 -6.61 2.85
C ALA A 168 1.64 -6.85 1.93
N VAL A 169 0.49 -7.22 2.50
CA VAL A 169 -0.76 -7.38 1.76
C VAL A 169 -1.32 -6.03 1.33
N LEU A 170 -1.29 -5.02 2.22
CA LEU A 170 -1.74 -3.66 1.91
C LEU A 170 -0.94 -3.05 0.75
N LEU A 171 0.39 -3.14 0.81
CA LEU A 171 1.26 -2.68 -0.27
C LEU A 171 1.10 -3.51 -1.54
N ALA A 172 0.97 -4.84 -1.42
CA ALA A 172 0.71 -5.68 -2.59
C ALA A 172 -0.64 -5.34 -3.24
N ALA A 173 -1.69 -5.04 -2.48
CA ALA A 173 -2.99 -4.65 -3.02
C ALA A 173 -2.93 -3.34 -3.82
N LEU A 174 -2.11 -2.38 -3.36
CA LEU A 174 -1.85 -1.12 -4.06
C LEU A 174 -1.00 -1.34 -5.32
N LEU A 175 0.03 -2.18 -5.24
CA LEU A 175 1.04 -2.34 -6.31
C LEU A 175 0.72 -3.46 -7.31
N LEU A 176 -0.28 -4.31 -7.07
CA LEU A 176 -0.52 -5.52 -7.87
C LEU A 176 -0.69 -5.21 -9.37
N GLY A 177 -1.54 -4.24 -9.71
CA GLY A 177 -1.76 -3.83 -11.10
C GLY A 177 -0.48 -3.32 -11.77
N PRO A 178 0.17 -2.28 -11.22
CA PRO A 178 1.44 -1.77 -11.74
C PRO A 178 2.54 -2.83 -11.89
N ILE A 179 2.66 -3.75 -10.91
CA ILE A 179 3.62 -4.86 -11.00
C ILE A 179 3.22 -5.83 -12.12
N GLU A 180 1.94 -6.18 -12.23
CA GLU A 180 1.45 -7.10 -13.28
C GLU A 180 1.67 -6.52 -14.68
N GLU A 181 1.52 -5.21 -14.85
CA GLU A 181 1.84 -4.49 -16.08
C GLU A 181 3.35 -4.51 -16.37
N ALA A 182 4.19 -4.16 -15.39
CA ALA A 182 5.64 -4.12 -15.55
C ALA A 182 6.26 -5.49 -15.92
N ILE A 183 5.66 -6.59 -15.46
CA ILE A 183 6.13 -7.94 -15.79
C ILE A 183 5.49 -8.52 -17.06
N ASP A 184 4.44 -7.90 -17.60
CA ASP A 184 3.76 -8.43 -18.77
C ASP A 184 4.63 -8.30 -20.03
N GLY A 185 4.72 -9.38 -20.81
CA GLY A 185 5.61 -9.43 -21.97
C GLY A 185 7.12 -9.38 -21.68
N ALA A 186 7.55 -9.24 -20.42
CA ALA A 186 8.96 -9.20 -20.04
C ALA A 186 9.66 -10.54 -20.34
N ARG A 187 10.90 -10.46 -20.87
CA ARG A 187 11.72 -11.66 -21.14
C ARG A 187 12.04 -12.45 -19.86
N ASP A 188 12.30 -11.71 -18.78
CA ASP A 188 12.50 -12.27 -17.44
C ASP A 188 11.58 -11.52 -16.45
N PRO A 189 10.42 -12.09 -16.11
CA PRO A 189 9.48 -11.50 -15.15
C PRO A 189 10.08 -11.27 -13.75
N ASN A 190 11.06 -12.07 -13.33
CA ASN A 190 11.68 -11.88 -12.02
C ASN A 190 12.58 -10.66 -12.01
N ALA A 191 13.35 -10.46 -13.09
CA ALA A 191 14.20 -9.29 -13.25
C ALA A 191 13.37 -8.00 -13.34
N ALA A 192 12.26 -8.01 -14.10
CA ALA A 192 11.35 -6.87 -14.21
C ALA A 192 10.71 -6.52 -12.85
N PHE A 193 10.29 -7.53 -12.07
CA PHE A 193 9.83 -7.30 -10.70
C PHE A 193 10.92 -6.71 -9.80
N ASP A 194 12.16 -7.20 -9.91
CA ASP A 194 13.29 -6.70 -9.12
C ASP A 194 13.58 -5.23 -9.40
N GLU A 195 13.57 -4.84 -10.68
CA GLU A 195 13.75 -3.46 -11.14
C GLU A 195 12.64 -2.55 -10.58
N PHE A 196 11.37 -2.91 -10.78
CA PHE A 196 10.22 -2.18 -10.23
C PHE A 196 10.36 -1.96 -8.71
N MET A 197 10.69 -3.02 -7.98
CA MET A 197 10.79 -2.96 -6.52
C MET A 197 12.06 -2.24 -6.05
N GLU A 198 13.10 -2.16 -6.86
CA GLU A 198 14.32 -1.42 -6.52
C GLU A 198 14.04 0.09 -6.49
N ASP A 199 13.38 0.62 -7.52
CA ASP A 199 13.02 2.04 -7.58
C ASP A 199 12.08 2.45 -6.44
N LEU A 200 11.11 1.60 -6.13
CA LEU A 200 10.26 1.76 -4.95
C LEU A 200 11.06 1.76 -3.64
N SER A 201 12.00 0.82 -3.49
CA SER A 201 12.83 0.70 -2.29
C SER A 201 13.76 1.92 -2.13
N LEU A 202 14.27 2.47 -3.23
CA LEU A 202 15.09 3.68 -3.22
C LEU A 202 14.32 4.90 -2.72
N ARG A 203 13.02 5.05 -3.03
CA ARG A 203 12.20 6.19 -2.58
C ARG A 203 11.63 6.03 -1.18
N LEU A 204 11.16 4.84 -0.82
CA LEU A 204 10.41 4.61 0.42
C LEU A 204 11.20 3.83 1.48
N ALA A 205 12.41 3.35 1.18
CA ALA A 205 13.19 2.49 2.06
C ALA A 205 12.41 1.23 2.51
N VAL A 206 11.70 0.60 1.56
CA VAL A 206 10.92 -0.62 1.82
C VAL A 206 11.83 -1.72 2.39
N PRO A 207 11.51 -2.27 3.58
CA PRO A 207 12.30 -3.34 4.16
C PRO A 207 12.33 -4.58 3.26
N ARG A 208 13.50 -5.24 3.18
CA ARG A 208 13.68 -6.45 2.38
C ARG A 208 12.64 -7.54 2.68
N ARG A 209 12.29 -7.73 3.96
CA ARG A 209 11.24 -8.67 4.39
C ARG A 209 9.90 -8.40 3.70
N ILE A 210 9.53 -7.12 3.55
CA ILE A 210 8.28 -6.72 2.89
C ILE A 210 8.41 -6.94 1.37
N LYS A 211 9.53 -6.54 0.74
CA LYS A 211 9.79 -6.80 -0.69
C LYS A 211 9.67 -8.30 -1.04
N ASP A 212 10.32 -9.16 -0.25
CA ASP A 212 10.28 -10.61 -0.44
C ASP A 212 8.87 -11.18 -0.23
N ARG A 213 8.12 -10.66 0.76
CA ARG A 213 6.73 -11.06 0.97
C ARG A 213 5.86 -10.65 -0.22
N ILE A 214 5.92 -9.40 -0.69
CA ILE A 214 5.17 -8.92 -1.86
C ILE A 214 5.43 -9.79 -3.09
N ARG A 215 6.69 -10.18 -3.35
CA ARG A 215 7.04 -11.10 -4.45
C ARG A 215 6.26 -12.41 -4.38
N LEU A 216 6.22 -13.03 -3.20
CA LEU A 216 5.51 -14.29 -2.99
C LEU A 216 3.99 -14.10 -3.19
N LEU A 217 3.44 -13.01 -2.67
CA LEU A 217 2.01 -12.69 -2.79
C LEU A 217 1.61 -12.49 -4.25
N VAL A 218 2.31 -11.60 -4.98
CA VAL A 218 2.03 -11.30 -6.38
C VAL A 218 2.23 -12.53 -7.27
N GLY A 219 3.37 -13.23 -7.13
CA GLY A 219 3.67 -14.42 -7.92
C GLY A 219 2.68 -15.57 -7.72
N SER A 220 1.96 -15.59 -6.60
CA SER A 220 0.92 -16.59 -6.34
C SER A 220 -0.43 -16.25 -6.97
N GLN A 221 -0.72 -14.98 -7.29
CA GLN A 221 -2.04 -14.54 -7.76
C GLN A 221 -2.46 -15.22 -9.07
N ARG A 222 -1.54 -15.35 -10.04
CA ARG A 222 -1.82 -16.06 -11.30
C ARG A 222 -2.25 -17.51 -11.08
N ARG A 223 -1.65 -18.19 -10.09
CA ARG A 223 -2.01 -19.58 -9.75
C ARG A 223 -3.36 -19.66 -9.04
N LEU A 224 -3.64 -18.75 -8.12
CA LEU A 224 -4.90 -18.68 -7.38
C LEU A 224 -6.08 -18.37 -8.31
N ARG A 225 -5.93 -17.41 -9.23
CA ARG A 225 -6.92 -17.11 -10.29
C ARG A 225 -7.21 -18.30 -11.19
N ALA A 226 -6.22 -19.17 -11.42
CA ALA A 226 -6.39 -20.43 -12.16
C ALA A 226 -6.95 -21.59 -11.31
N GLY A 227 -7.35 -21.35 -10.05
CA GLY A 227 -7.85 -22.38 -9.12
C GLY A 227 -6.79 -23.36 -8.61
N LYS A 228 -5.49 -23.10 -8.86
CA LYS A 228 -4.38 -24.02 -8.54
C LYS A 228 -3.84 -23.80 -7.13
N VAL A 229 -4.66 -24.11 -6.13
CA VAL A 229 -4.33 -23.97 -4.71
C VAL A 229 -3.32 -25.04 -4.25
N GLY A 230 -3.65 -26.33 -4.34
CA GLY A 230 -2.72 -27.47 -4.15
C GLY A 230 -1.64 -27.26 -3.07
N THR A 231 -0.37 -27.38 -3.46
CA THR A 231 0.79 -27.22 -2.57
C THR A 231 0.99 -25.81 -2.01
N LEU A 232 0.34 -24.79 -2.59
CA LEU A 232 0.42 -23.42 -2.10
C LEU A 232 -0.27 -23.28 -0.74
N ALA A 233 -1.33 -24.04 -0.46
CA ALA A 233 -2.05 -24.03 0.82
C ALA A 233 -1.18 -24.40 2.02
N ARG A 234 -0.06 -25.10 1.80
CA ARG A 234 0.88 -25.51 2.87
C ARG A 234 1.96 -24.47 3.15
N ARG A 235 2.00 -23.36 2.40
CA ARG A 235 3.00 -22.31 2.57
C ARG A 235 2.59 -21.36 3.69
N ASP A 236 3.57 -20.85 4.42
CA ASP A 236 3.42 -19.88 5.51
C ASP A 236 2.80 -18.53 5.05
N PHE A 237 2.99 -18.18 3.78
CA PHE A 237 2.40 -16.98 3.17
C PHE A 237 1.03 -17.21 2.52
N PHE A 238 0.46 -18.41 2.63
CA PHE A 238 -0.79 -18.74 1.95
C PHE A 238 -1.95 -17.85 2.39
N HIS A 239 -2.08 -17.60 3.70
CA HIS A 239 -3.15 -16.78 4.23
C HIS A 239 -3.13 -15.38 3.59
N ASP A 240 -1.99 -14.70 3.64
CA ASP A 240 -1.80 -13.38 3.02
C ASP A 240 -2.08 -13.39 1.51
N ALA A 241 -1.67 -14.46 0.81
CA ALA A 241 -1.91 -14.60 -0.62
C ALA A 241 -3.41 -14.78 -0.93
N ALA A 242 -4.12 -15.54 -0.09
CA ALA A 242 -5.56 -15.72 -0.17
C ALA A 242 -6.30 -14.43 0.18
N THR A 243 -5.84 -13.66 1.17
CA THR A 243 -6.36 -12.33 1.51
C THR A 243 -6.22 -11.38 0.33
N LEU A 244 -5.04 -11.29 -0.30
CA LEU A 244 -4.83 -10.45 -1.49
C LEU A 244 -5.74 -10.87 -2.65
N PHE A 245 -5.90 -12.18 -2.87
CA PHE A 245 -6.80 -12.71 -3.89
C PHE A 245 -8.25 -12.31 -3.62
N ALA A 246 -8.70 -12.45 -2.38
CA ALA A 246 -10.06 -12.11 -1.96
C ALA A 246 -10.36 -10.62 -2.09
N LEU A 247 -9.41 -9.74 -1.73
CA LEU A 247 -9.52 -8.31 -2.02
C LEU A 247 -9.76 -8.04 -3.51
N GLY A 248 -9.09 -8.80 -4.39
CA GLY A 248 -9.28 -8.70 -5.84
C GLY A 248 -10.65 -9.19 -6.31
N GLU A 249 -11.18 -10.28 -5.75
CA GLU A 249 -12.52 -10.77 -6.07
C GLU A 249 -13.61 -9.80 -5.58
N GLU A 250 -13.47 -9.29 -4.35
CA GLU A 250 -14.37 -8.27 -3.80
C GLU A 250 -14.36 -6.99 -4.64
N ALA A 251 -13.20 -6.57 -5.15
CA ALA A 251 -13.06 -5.42 -6.05
C ALA A 251 -13.83 -5.59 -7.37
N ARG A 252 -13.96 -6.84 -7.86
CA ARG A 252 -14.72 -7.18 -9.07
C ARG A 252 -16.22 -7.38 -8.80
N GLY A 253 -16.64 -7.33 -7.54
CA GLY A 253 -17.98 -7.77 -7.12
C GLY A 253 -18.20 -9.28 -7.25
N GLY A 254 -17.11 -10.05 -7.34
CA GLY A 254 -17.12 -11.51 -7.45
C GLY A 254 -17.33 -12.19 -6.10
N ALA A 255 -17.76 -13.45 -6.15
CA ALA A 255 -17.87 -14.28 -4.96
C ALA A 255 -16.49 -14.78 -4.54
N VAL A 256 -16.12 -14.53 -3.28
CA VAL A 256 -14.86 -15.05 -2.72
C VAL A 256 -14.98 -16.59 -2.57
N PRO A 257 -14.09 -17.38 -3.18
CA PRO A 257 -14.13 -18.83 -3.09
C PRO A 257 -13.99 -19.35 -1.65
N SER A 258 -14.65 -20.48 -1.35
CA SER A 258 -14.66 -21.08 -0.01
C SER A 258 -13.27 -21.47 0.53
N TRP A 259 -12.31 -21.80 -0.35
CA TRP A 259 -10.95 -22.14 0.05
C TRP A 259 -10.17 -20.96 0.65
N VAL A 260 -10.58 -19.71 0.36
CA VAL A 260 -10.00 -18.51 0.99
C VAL A 260 -10.37 -18.48 2.47
N GLN A 261 -11.63 -18.81 2.78
CA GLN A 261 -12.17 -18.79 4.15
C GLN A 261 -11.81 -20.06 4.94
N SER A 262 -11.52 -21.17 4.26
CA SER A 262 -11.21 -22.46 4.88
C SER A 262 -10.07 -23.18 4.15
N PRO A 263 -8.80 -22.82 4.42
CA PRO A 263 -7.61 -23.45 3.84
C PRO A 263 -7.56 -24.98 4.05
N ALA A 264 -8.13 -25.45 5.17
CA ALA A 264 -8.10 -26.85 5.57
C ALA A 264 -8.88 -27.78 4.61
N ALA A 265 -9.92 -27.27 3.93
CA ALA A 265 -10.74 -28.08 3.01
C ALA A 265 -10.01 -28.47 1.72
N THR A 266 -8.90 -27.81 1.39
CA THR A 266 -8.10 -28.08 0.17
C THR A 266 -6.96 -29.06 0.43
N THR A 267 -6.87 -29.63 1.65
CA THR A 267 -5.85 -30.62 2.01
C THR A 267 -6.24 -32.06 1.67
N ALA A 268 -7.39 -32.29 1.03
CA ALA A 268 -7.69 -33.58 0.41
C ALA A 268 -6.50 -33.98 -0.48
N PRO A 269 -5.96 -35.20 -0.35
CA PRO A 269 -4.83 -35.63 -1.15
C PRO A 269 -5.25 -35.53 -2.61
N VAL A 270 -4.60 -34.62 -3.34
CA VAL A 270 -4.54 -34.74 -4.79
C VAL A 270 -3.84 -36.08 -5.00
N GLU A 271 -4.59 -37.08 -5.48
CA GLU A 271 -3.99 -38.32 -5.97
C GLU A 271 -2.85 -37.91 -6.90
N ASP A 272 -1.64 -38.26 -6.50
CA ASP A 272 -0.48 -38.13 -7.37
C ASP A 272 -0.83 -38.87 -8.65
N ASP A 273 -0.92 -38.13 -9.75
CA ASP A 273 -0.95 -38.68 -11.11
C ASP A 273 0.47 -39.21 -11.44
N GLU A 274 1.00 -40.06 -10.56
CA GLU A 274 2.18 -40.89 -10.75
C GLU A 274 1.74 -42.22 -11.34
N GLU A 275 1.49 -42.25 -12.66
CA GLU A 275 1.99 -43.32 -13.53
C GLU A 275 1.80 -42.97 -15.01
N ARG A 276 2.57 -41.99 -15.50
CA ARG A 276 2.94 -41.97 -16.93
C ARG A 276 4.29 -42.67 -17.10
N PRO A 277 4.36 -43.81 -17.79
CA PRO A 277 5.61 -44.55 -17.91
C PRO A 277 6.64 -43.72 -18.66
N ARG A 278 7.78 -43.48 -18.00
CA ARG A 278 8.94 -42.77 -18.55
C ARG A 278 9.36 -43.43 -19.87
N ARG A 279 9.13 -42.74 -20.99
CA ARG A 279 9.65 -43.15 -22.31
C ARG A 279 11.19 -43.27 -22.21
N ARG A 280 11.69 -44.51 -22.20
CA ARG A 280 13.12 -44.82 -22.27
C ARG A 280 13.74 -44.10 -23.48
N ARG A 281 14.62 -43.12 -23.22
CA ARG A 281 15.50 -42.53 -24.23
C ARG A 281 16.34 -43.66 -24.85
N ARG A 282 16.06 -44.00 -26.12
CA ARG A 282 16.94 -44.86 -26.94
C ARG A 282 18.31 -44.18 -27.06
N ARG A 283 19.32 -44.72 -26.39
CA ARG A 283 20.73 -44.41 -26.64
C ARG A 283 21.06 -44.77 -28.10
N ARG A 284 21.21 -43.75 -28.97
CA ARG A 284 21.89 -43.90 -30.26
C ARG A 284 23.34 -44.30 -29.98
N ARG A 285 23.68 -45.58 -30.17
CA ARG A 285 25.08 -46.02 -30.24
C ARG A 285 25.68 -45.49 -31.54
N ARG A 286 26.73 -44.68 -31.40
CA ARG A 286 27.59 -44.18 -32.47
C ARG A 286 28.13 -45.36 -33.27
N ARG A 287 28.00 -45.32 -34.60
CA ARG A 287 28.77 -46.16 -35.52
C ARG A 287 30.24 -45.73 -35.39
N ALA A 288 31.08 -46.65 -34.94
CA ALA A 288 32.52 -46.52 -35.07
C ALA A 288 32.87 -46.67 -36.56
N GLY A 289 33.38 -45.58 -37.15
CA GLY A 289 34.20 -45.68 -38.35
C GLY A 289 35.63 -45.99 -37.90
N GLY A 290 36.15 -47.11 -38.38
CA GLY A 290 37.55 -47.50 -38.27
C GLY A 290 37.94 -48.18 -39.58
N ALA A 291 38.92 -47.61 -40.26
CA ALA A 291 39.47 -48.05 -41.53
C ALA A 291 40.59 -49.09 -41.34
N ALA A 292 40.70 -50.02 -42.29
CA ALA A 292 41.81 -50.88 -42.73
C ALA A 292 41.14 -52.05 -43.49
N GLU A 293 41.39 -52.36 -44.76
CA GLU A 293 42.52 -52.23 -45.68
C GLU A 293 42.09 -51.64 -47.04
#